data_AF-A0A1H7SKE0-F1
#
_entry.id   AF-A0A1H7SKE0-F1
#
_cell.length_a   1.000
_cell.length_b   1.000
_cell.length_c   1.000
_cell.angle_alpha   90.00
_cell.angle_beta   90.00
_cell.angle_gamma   90.00
#
_symmetry.space_group_name_H-M   'P 1'
#
loop_
_entity.id
_entity.type
_entity.pdbx_description
1 polymer ?
#
loop_
_entity_poly.entity_id
_entity_poly.type
_entity_poly.pdbx_seq_one_letter_code
_entity_poly.pdbx_strand_id
1 'polypeptide(L)'
;MSGQYGSSYQINYHNSHVAWADNDPDAAYTYIINTMNGIDNDVKHPLYSPALFLKAKIQYSKQLYAEALRTYQQVIHLKGLDTVLLANSYAHLGEIYLEQGQNEDALKVLSTWEQVFAPRSDVYALKTLYHNKALAYFYLKQYPAAEEYFNRSLRLEEQVQDTTGLAISYMDLANLYYTQYQDDKAIPLFEKGLEYAKHSNNPEVPRNAYRNMAAVEENRKRYALALDYRKHYEVLQDSIWNRDHVWELARQERKLALQQREHTIYILGWQRNSLLLAALLLLLLGTAIWFAYRQQKRSKRIITQQKEALNILNQTKDRLFSIVAHDLRSPVYRLKNNLAKLKKAIWKQEITEAAALAASNEKIAGSTYILMDNLLHWALSQTDQLFFRPEELHLRTVVGLVCHDITPLAADKNIVIKQVIPEEIIFMADLHSFKIIVRNIMDNAIKFTPVGGYITISACLQQNECHIKIIDTGLGMSSETLEALFDPNKKRVQQDTHGYESTGLGLWLCKTMTEKNNGRLSITSEQEKGTTVTIILPAKV
;
A
#
# COMPACT_ATOMS: atom_id res chain seq x y z
N MET A 1 -25.46 -12.03 -18.39
CA MET A 1 -24.67 -12.53 -19.54
C MET A 1 -23.58 -13.47 -19.05
N SER A 2 -23.97 -14.66 -18.58
CA SER A 2 -23.06 -15.62 -17.92
C SER A 2 -23.17 -16.98 -18.59
N GLY A 3 -22.84 -17.05 -19.87
CA GLY A 3 -22.79 -18.30 -20.62
C GLY A 3 -21.96 -18.11 -21.86
N GLN A 4 -20.66 -18.50 -21.80
CA GLN A 4 -19.87 -18.97 -22.95
C GLN A 4 -18.38 -19.26 -22.66
N TYR A 5 -17.95 -19.37 -21.39
CA TYR A 5 -16.62 -19.94 -21.09
C TYR A 5 -16.80 -21.21 -20.27
N GLY A 6 -16.60 -22.36 -20.90
CA GLY A 6 -16.51 -23.64 -20.19
C GLY A 6 -15.39 -23.59 -19.15
N SER A 7 -15.53 -24.37 -18.09
CA SER A 7 -14.46 -24.57 -17.10
C SER A 7 -13.16 -25.03 -17.79
N SER A 8 -12.00 -24.68 -17.22
CA SER A 8 -10.68 -24.95 -17.85
C SER A 8 -10.49 -26.43 -18.24
N TYR A 9 -11.03 -27.37 -17.46
CA TYR A 9 -10.97 -28.80 -17.76
C TYR A 9 -11.87 -29.21 -18.95
N GLN A 10 -13.02 -28.55 -19.17
CA GLN A 10 -13.88 -28.81 -20.34
C GLN A 10 -13.21 -28.36 -21.64
N ILE A 11 -12.49 -27.24 -21.60
CA ILE A 11 -11.70 -26.75 -22.74
C ILE A 11 -10.58 -27.74 -23.06
N ASN A 12 -9.88 -28.22 -22.03
CA ASN A 12 -8.86 -29.27 -22.21
C ASN A 12 -9.45 -30.57 -22.78
N TYR A 13 -10.62 -31.00 -22.31
CA TYR A 13 -11.28 -32.19 -22.83
C TYR A 13 -11.59 -32.05 -24.33
N HIS A 14 -12.14 -30.91 -24.73
CA HIS A 14 -12.41 -30.60 -26.14
C HIS A 14 -11.12 -30.56 -26.96
N ASN A 15 -10.09 -29.84 -26.48
CA ASN A 15 -8.80 -29.75 -27.16
C ASN A 15 -8.11 -31.12 -27.31
N SER A 16 -8.34 -32.04 -26.37
CA SER A 16 -7.85 -33.41 -26.49
C SER A 16 -8.47 -34.13 -27.69
N HIS A 17 -9.76 -33.95 -27.95
CA HIS A 17 -10.43 -34.55 -29.12
C HIS A 17 -10.00 -33.88 -30.43
N VAL A 18 -9.82 -32.56 -30.42
CA VAL A 18 -9.33 -31.81 -31.59
C VAL A 18 -7.91 -32.26 -31.94
N ALA A 19 -7.00 -32.27 -30.96
CA ALA A 19 -5.62 -32.73 -31.16
C ALA A 19 -5.57 -34.19 -31.64
N TRP A 20 -6.47 -35.04 -31.16
CA TRP A 20 -6.60 -36.41 -31.64
C TRP A 20 -7.03 -36.48 -33.12
N ALA A 21 -8.01 -35.66 -33.51
CA ALA A 21 -8.46 -35.58 -34.90
C ALA A 21 -7.37 -35.03 -35.84
N ASP A 22 -6.52 -34.13 -35.33
CA ASP A 22 -5.37 -33.57 -36.04
C ASP A 22 -4.14 -34.52 -36.06
N ASN A 23 -4.30 -35.77 -35.60
CA ASN A 23 -3.25 -36.79 -35.54
C ASN A 23 -2.05 -36.38 -34.66
N ASP A 24 -2.30 -35.62 -33.57
CA ASP A 24 -1.31 -35.19 -32.57
C ASP A 24 -1.57 -35.87 -31.21
N PRO A 25 -1.14 -37.14 -31.05
CA PRO A 25 -1.42 -37.91 -29.84
C PRO A 25 -0.66 -37.38 -28.61
N ASP A 26 0.42 -36.61 -28.78
CA ASP A 26 1.17 -36.01 -27.69
C ASP A 26 0.43 -34.81 -27.08
N ALA A 27 -0.07 -33.92 -27.93
CA ALA A 27 -0.93 -32.82 -27.50
C ALA A 27 -2.24 -33.36 -26.89
N ALA A 28 -2.86 -34.35 -27.55
CA ALA A 28 -4.07 -35.01 -27.03
C ALA A 28 -3.83 -35.61 -25.64
N TYR A 29 -2.71 -36.31 -25.44
CA TYR A 29 -2.34 -36.87 -24.14
C TYR A 29 -2.16 -35.79 -23.06
N THR A 30 -1.51 -34.68 -23.42
CA THR A 30 -1.30 -33.57 -22.47
C THR A 30 -2.63 -32.95 -22.05
N TYR A 31 -3.52 -32.68 -23.01
CA TYR A 31 -4.83 -32.12 -22.73
C TYR A 31 -5.72 -33.07 -21.92
N ILE A 32 -5.69 -34.39 -22.19
CA ILE A 32 -6.51 -35.33 -21.43
C ILE A 32 -6.02 -35.48 -19.98
N ILE A 33 -4.70 -35.44 -19.74
CA ILE A 33 -4.14 -35.43 -18.38
C ILE A 33 -4.55 -34.14 -17.65
N ASN A 34 -4.47 -32.99 -18.30
CA ASN A 34 -4.92 -31.72 -17.71
C ASN A 34 -6.43 -31.69 -17.43
N THR A 35 -7.23 -32.38 -18.24
CA THR A 35 -8.66 -32.58 -17.97
C THR A 35 -8.86 -33.39 -16.70
N MET A 36 -8.18 -34.54 -16.58
CA MET A 36 -8.29 -35.43 -15.42
C MET A 36 -7.83 -34.75 -14.13
N ASN A 37 -6.73 -33.98 -14.19
CA ASN A 37 -6.25 -33.19 -13.06
C ASN A 37 -7.21 -32.06 -12.69
N GLY A 38 -7.82 -31.39 -13.67
CA GLY A 38 -8.76 -30.30 -13.43
C GLY A 38 -10.12 -30.73 -12.88
N ILE A 39 -10.42 -32.04 -12.90
CA ILE A 39 -11.57 -32.65 -12.19
C ILE A 39 -11.13 -33.39 -10.92
N ASP A 40 -9.90 -33.13 -10.45
CA ASP A 40 -9.29 -33.74 -9.26
C ASP A 40 -9.26 -35.29 -9.27
N ASN A 41 -9.29 -35.90 -10.46
CA ASN A 41 -9.47 -37.34 -10.63
C ASN A 41 -10.71 -37.90 -9.89
N ASP A 42 -11.74 -37.08 -9.67
CA ASP A 42 -12.97 -37.53 -9.02
C ASP A 42 -13.72 -38.53 -9.91
N VAL A 43 -13.75 -39.78 -9.47
CA VAL A 43 -14.40 -40.89 -10.16
C VAL A 43 -15.90 -40.66 -10.35
N LYS A 44 -16.53 -39.82 -9.51
CA LYS A 44 -17.96 -39.48 -9.63
C LYS A 44 -18.21 -38.37 -10.65
N HIS A 45 -17.17 -37.69 -11.12
CA HIS A 45 -17.32 -36.60 -12.07
C HIS A 45 -17.76 -37.12 -13.45
N PRO A 46 -18.73 -36.51 -14.14
CA PRO A 46 -19.28 -37.02 -15.41
C PRO A 46 -18.24 -37.21 -16.54
N LEU A 47 -17.18 -36.38 -16.55
CA LEU A 47 -16.10 -36.49 -17.53
C LEU A 47 -15.01 -37.50 -17.17
N TYR A 48 -15.01 -38.07 -15.97
CA TYR A 48 -13.94 -38.97 -15.54
C TYR A 48 -13.86 -40.21 -16.41
N SER A 49 -14.98 -40.94 -16.55
CA SER A 49 -15.03 -42.18 -17.33
C SER A 49 -14.71 -41.97 -18.82
N PRO A 50 -15.31 -40.97 -19.52
CA PRO A 50 -14.95 -40.68 -20.92
C PRO A 50 -13.50 -40.20 -21.09
N ALA A 51 -12.97 -39.40 -20.15
CA ALA A 51 -11.58 -38.93 -20.21
C ALA A 51 -10.58 -40.07 -19.99
N LEU A 52 -10.86 -40.98 -19.06
CA LEU A 52 -10.03 -42.15 -18.80
C LEU A 52 -10.02 -43.11 -20.00
N PHE A 53 -11.17 -43.32 -20.64
CA PHE A 53 -11.27 -44.08 -21.89
C PHE A 53 -10.46 -43.42 -23.02
N LEU A 54 -10.59 -42.11 -23.21
CA LEU A 54 -9.85 -41.39 -24.25
C LEU A 54 -8.35 -41.45 -23.98
N LYS A 55 -7.92 -41.33 -22.72
CA LYS A 55 -6.52 -41.51 -22.32
C LYS A 55 -6.01 -42.90 -22.71
N ALA A 56 -6.76 -43.97 -22.42
CA ALA A 56 -6.39 -45.33 -22.79
C ALA A 56 -6.23 -45.49 -24.31
N LYS A 57 -7.16 -44.89 -25.08
CA LYS A 57 -7.11 -44.87 -26.55
C LYS A 57 -5.87 -44.14 -27.08
N ILE A 58 -5.50 -43.01 -26.45
CA ILE A 58 -4.29 -42.26 -26.82
C ILE A 58 -3.02 -43.04 -26.46
N GLN A 59 -2.99 -43.74 -25.33
CA GLN A 59 -1.87 -44.61 -24.96
C GLN A 59 -1.70 -45.75 -25.97
N TYR A 60 -2.82 -46.34 -26.44
CA TYR A 60 -2.80 -47.40 -27.44
C TYR A 60 -2.18 -46.94 -28.77
N SER A 61 -2.60 -45.79 -29.32
CA SER A 61 -2.01 -45.29 -30.57
C SER A 61 -0.55 -44.89 -30.45
N LYS A 62 -0.11 -44.56 -29.24
CA LYS A 62 1.30 -44.29 -28.92
C LYS A 62 2.11 -45.58 -28.72
N GLN A 63 1.53 -46.75 -28.98
CA GLN A 63 2.13 -48.07 -28.78
C GLN A 63 2.55 -48.35 -27.33
N LEU A 64 1.96 -47.64 -26.37
CA LEU A 64 2.17 -47.86 -24.93
C LEU A 64 1.20 -48.95 -24.43
N TYR A 65 1.27 -50.14 -25.05
CA TYR A 65 0.28 -51.21 -24.86
C TYR A 65 0.10 -51.64 -23.41
N ALA A 66 1.18 -51.71 -22.62
CA ALA A 66 1.10 -52.07 -21.20
C ALA A 66 0.36 -51.01 -20.36
N GLU A 67 0.54 -49.72 -20.69
CA GLU A 67 -0.17 -48.64 -20.00
C GLU A 67 -1.63 -48.56 -20.45
N ALA A 68 -1.88 -48.66 -21.76
CA ALA A 68 -3.23 -48.70 -22.32
C ALA A 68 -4.04 -49.85 -21.73
N LEU A 69 -3.44 -51.04 -21.62
CA LEU A 69 -4.06 -52.22 -20.99
C LEU A 69 -4.51 -51.93 -19.56
N ARG A 70 -3.61 -51.39 -18.73
CA ARG A 70 -3.92 -51.02 -17.34
C ARG A 70 -5.04 -49.97 -17.26
N THR A 71 -5.00 -48.96 -18.12
CA THR A 71 -6.01 -47.90 -18.13
C THR A 71 -7.37 -48.44 -18.60
N TYR A 72 -7.44 -49.26 -19.65
CA TYR A 72 -8.69 -49.89 -20.07
C TYR A 72 -9.24 -50.87 -19.02
N GLN A 73 -8.38 -51.62 -18.33
CA GLN A 73 -8.77 -52.44 -17.18
C GLN A 73 -9.38 -51.56 -16.08
N GLN A 74 -8.83 -50.37 -15.80
CA GLN A 74 -9.45 -49.43 -14.86
C GLN A 74 -10.83 -48.98 -15.34
N VAL A 75 -10.99 -48.64 -16.63
CA VAL A 75 -12.27 -48.19 -17.20
C VAL A 75 -13.37 -49.24 -17.01
N ILE A 76 -13.12 -50.52 -17.30
CA ILE A 76 -14.15 -51.57 -17.19
C ILE A 76 -14.58 -51.87 -15.75
N HIS A 77 -13.80 -51.47 -14.75
CA HIS A 77 -14.13 -51.65 -13.33
C HIS A 77 -14.90 -50.46 -12.73
N LEU A 78 -15.12 -49.39 -13.49
CA LEU A 78 -15.90 -48.23 -13.03
C LEU A 78 -17.39 -48.56 -12.98
N LYS A 79 -18.06 -48.13 -11.89
CA LYS A 79 -19.51 -48.32 -11.71
C LYS A 79 -20.29 -47.28 -12.52
N GLY A 80 -21.40 -47.70 -13.14
CA GLY A 80 -22.31 -46.79 -13.86
C GLY A 80 -21.77 -46.29 -15.21
N LEU A 81 -20.82 -47.02 -15.82
CA LEU A 81 -20.29 -46.68 -17.12
C LEU A 81 -21.36 -46.78 -18.22
N ASP A 82 -21.28 -45.90 -19.21
CA ASP A 82 -22.09 -46.00 -20.42
C ASP A 82 -21.83 -47.32 -21.16
N THR A 83 -22.89 -47.94 -21.70
CA THR A 83 -22.81 -49.28 -22.32
C THR A 83 -21.93 -49.27 -23.58
N VAL A 84 -21.93 -48.19 -24.35
CA VAL A 84 -21.09 -48.05 -25.56
C VAL A 84 -19.63 -47.89 -25.16
N LEU A 85 -19.35 -47.06 -24.15
CA LEU A 85 -17.99 -46.90 -23.62
C LEU A 85 -17.44 -48.21 -23.06
N LEU A 86 -18.28 -48.99 -22.38
CA LEU A 86 -17.92 -50.28 -21.82
C LEU A 86 -17.63 -51.28 -22.93
N ALA A 87 -18.51 -51.39 -23.93
CA ALA A 87 -18.30 -52.24 -25.10
C ALA A 87 -16.99 -51.88 -25.82
N ASN A 88 -16.72 -50.61 -26.11
CA ASN A 88 -15.49 -50.20 -26.77
C ASN A 88 -14.23 -50.50 -25.93
N SER A 89 -14.32 -50.41 -24.60
CA SER A 89 -13.21 -50.75 -23.70
C SER A 89 -12.86 -52.23 -23.77
N TYR A 90 -13.87 -53.11 -23.72
CA TYR A 90 -13.67 -54.55 -23.89
C TYR A 90 -13.13 -54.91 -25.29
N ALA A 91 -13.58 -54.22 -26.35
CA ALA A 91 -13.07 -54.43 -27.70
C ALA A 91 -11.57 -54.10 -27.81
N HIS A 92 -11.15 -52.94 -27.29
CA HIS A 92 -9.74 -52.54 -27.27
C HIS A 92 -8.88 -53.42 -26.36
N LEU A 93 -9.41 -53.90 -25.24
CA LEU A 93 -8.70 -54.88 -24.41
C LEU A 93 -8.41 -56.16 -25.20
N GLY A 94 -9.40 -56.68 -25.92
CA GLY A 94 -9.21 -57.88 -26.75
C GLY A 94 -8.16 -57.67 -27.85
N GLU A 95 -8.18 -56.50 -28.50
CA GLU A 95 -7.18 -56.10 -29.50
C GLU A 95 -5.76 -56.02 -28.90
N ILE A 96 -5.59 -55.37 -27.75
CA ILE A 96 -4.30 -55.28 -27.05
C ILE A 96 -3.78 -56.66 -26.64
N TYR A 97 -4.66 -57.54 -26.15
CA TYR A 97 -4.26 -58.91 -25.79
C TYR A 97 -3.81 -59.72 -27.02
N LEU A 98 -4.44 -59.55 -28.18
CA LEU A 98 -3.98 -60.15 -29.44
C LEU A 98 -2.60 -59.65 -29.84
N GLU A 99 -2.37 -58.34 -29.80
CA GLU A 99 -1.07 -57.72 -30.12
C GLU A 99 0.04 -58.19 -29.17
N GLN A 100 -0.29 -58.47 -27.91
CA GLN A 100 0.66 -59.01 -26.92
C GLN A 100 0.82 -60.54 -27.01
N GLY A 101 0.11 -61.22 -27.92
CA GLY A 101 0.11 -62.68 -28.05
C GLY A 101 -0.62 -63.42 -26.92
N GLN A 102 -1.35 -62.71 -26.06
CA GLN A 102 -2.13 -63.25 -24.93
C GLN A 102 -3.51 -63.72 -25.44
N ASN A 103 -3.52 -64.71 -26.33
CA ASN A 103 -4.70 -65.10 -27.09
C ASN A 103 -5.84 -65.69 -26.24
N GLU A 104 -5.52 -66.37 -25.12
CA GLU A 104 -6.54 -66.89 -24.19
C GLU A 104 -7.28 -65.76 -23.46
N ASP A 105 -6.55 -64.74 -23.01
CA ASP A 105 -7.12 -63.55 -22.37
C ASP A 105 -7.92 -62.71 -23.36
N ALA A 106 -7.42 -62.57 -24.59
CA ALA A 106 -8.17 -61.96 -25.68
C ALA A 106 -9.52 -62.67 -25.90
N LEU A 107 -9.51 -64.00 -26.00
CA LEU A 107 -10.73 -64.78 -26.21
C LEU A 107 -11.71 -64.64 -25.04
N LYS A 108 -11.23 -64.61 -23.80
CA LYS A 108 -12.05 -64.41 -22.60
C LYS A 108 -12.75 -63.06 -22.61
N VAL A 109 -12.02 -61.99 -22.92
CA VAL A 109 -12.54 -60.62 -22.98
C VAL A 109 -13.52 -60.46 -24.14
N LEU A 110 -13.17 -60.94 -25.34
CA LEU A 110 -14.04 -60.87 -26.52
C LEU A 110 -15.30 -61.73 -26.36
N SER A 111 -15.22 -62.88 -25.70
CA SER A 111 -16.42 -63.70 -25.42
C SER A 111 -17.32 -63.05 -24.39
N THR A 112 -16.76 -62.36 -23.39
CA THR A 112 -17.54 -61.54 -22.46
C THR A 112 -18.23 -60.40 -23.21
N TRP A 113 -17.51 -59.75 -24.14
CA TRP A 113 -18.08 -58.72 -24.99
C TRP A 113 -19.26 -59.25 -25.81
N GLU A 114 -19.10 -60.41 -26.45
CA GLU A 114 -20.13 -61.02 -27.31
C GLU A 114 -21.40 -61.34 -26.51
N GLN A 115 -21.25 -61.93 -25.32
CA GLN A 115 -22.40 -62.27 -24.48
C GLN A 115 -23.19 -61.06 -23.99
N VAL A 116 -22.50 -59.96 -23.66
CA VAL A 116 -23.10 -58.80 -23.01
C VAL A 116 -23.59 -57.75 -24.00
N PHE A 117 -22.82 -57.49 -25.08
CA PHE A 117 -23.05 -56.34 -25.95
C PHE A 117 -23.59 -56.71 -27.34
N ALA A 118 -23.25 -57.89 -27.88
CA ALA A 118 -23.63 -58.26 -29.25
C ALA A 118 -25.12 -58.10 -29.59
N PRO A 119 -26.09 -58.42 -28.70
CA PRO A 119 -27.51 -58.25 -29.01
C PRO A 119 -27.96 -56.80 -29.26
N ARG A 120 -27.13 -55.81 -28.88
CA ARG A 120 -27.44 -54.38 -28.96
C ARG A 120 -26.41 -53.59 -29.77
N SER A 121 -25.41 -54.27 -30.32
CA SER A 121 -24.31 -53.65 -31.08
C SER A 121 -24.67 -53.49 -32.55
N ASP A 122 -24.08 -52.47 -33.18
CA ASP A 122 -24.19 -52.28 -34.62
C ASP A 122 -23.31 -53.28 -35.40
N VAL A 123 -23.51 -53.32 -36.72
CA VAL A 123 -22.78 -54.22 -37.62
C VAL A 123 -21.28 -53.94 -37.61
N TYR A 124 -20.86 -52.69 -37.39
CA TYR A 124 -19.45 -52.29 -37.39
C TYR A 124 -18.68 -52.85 -36.18
N ALA A 125 -19.29 -52.82 -35.00
CA ALA A 125 -18.70 -53.39 -33.80
C ALA A 125 -18.67 -54.93 -33.87
N LEU A 126 -19.72 -55.54 -34.42
CA LEU A 126 -19.83 -57.00 -34.55
C LEU A 126 -18.80 -57.59 -35.52
N LYS A 127 -18.55 -56.96 -36.68
CA LYS A 127 -17.52 -57.46 -37.62
C LYS A 127 -16.13 -57.47 -36.97
N THR A 128 -15.73 -56.37 -36.32
CA THR A 128 -14.41 -56.24 -35.70
C THR A 128 -14.25 -57.24 -34.56
N LEU A 129 -15.29 -57.43 -33.73
CA LEU A 129 -15.30 -58.47 -32.72
C LEU A 129 -15.04 -59.86 -33.35
N TYR A 130 -15.84 -60.24 -34.34
CA TYR A 130 -15.76 -61.58 -34.92
C TYR A 130 -14.42 -61.83 -35.60
N HIS A 131 -13.88 -60.83 -36.30
CA HIS A 131 -12.53 -60.90 -36.86
C HIS A 131 -11.47 -61.12 -35.76
N ASN A 132 -11.47 -60.31 -34.70
CA ASN A 132 -10.51 -60.43 -33.60
C ASN A 132 -10.64 -61.77 -32.86
N LYS A 133 -11.86 -62.28 -32.68
CA LYS A 133 -12.11 -63.59 -32.08
C LYS A 133 -11.63 -64.72 -33.00
N ALA A 134 -11.79 -64.58 -34.31
CA ALA A 134 -11.24 -65.50 -35.29
C ALA A 134 -9.71 -65.56 -35.23
N LEU A 135 -9.04 -64.40 -35.15
CA LEU A 135 -7.60 -64.31 -34.94
C LEU A 135 -7.16 -64.98 -33.63
N ALA A 136 -7.86 -64.74 -32.51
CA ALA A 136 -7.56 -65.40 -31.24
C ALA A 136 -7.61 -66.94 -31.37
N TYR A 137 -8.67 -67.48 -31.98
CA TYR A 137 -8.78 -68.91 -32.23
C TYR A 137 -7.73 -69.43 -33.21
N PHE A 138 -7.38 -68.65 -34.24
CA PHE A 138 -6.37 -69.01 -35.22
C PHE A 138 -4.99 -69.15 -34.57
N TYR A 139 -4.58 -68.19 -33.73
CA TYR A 139 -3.32 -68.27 -33.00
C TYR A 139 -3.31 -69.37 -31.93
N LEU A 140 -4.46 -69.72 -31.36
CA LEU A 140 -4.65 -70.90 -30.50
C LEU A 140 -4.73 -72.23 -31.28
N LYS A 141 -4.61 -72.20 -32.62
CA LYS A 141 -4.71 -73.35 -33.53
C LYS A 141 -6.06 -74.08 -33.48
N GLN A 142 -7.12 -73.39 -33.05
CA GLN A 142 -8.49 -73.89 -33.06
C GLN A 142 -9.15 -73.56 -34.41
N TYR A 143 -8.64 -74.18 -35.48
CA TYR A 143 -8.97 -73.81 -36.86
C TYR A 143 -10.48 -73.83 -37.20
N PRO A 144 -11.30 -74.82 -36.78
CA PRO A 144 -12.73 -74.82 -37.10
C PRO A 144 -13.48 -73.63 -36.51
N ALA A 145 -13.16 -73.25 -35.27
CA ALA A 145 -13.76 -72.09 -34.62
C ALA A 145 -13.28 -70.79 -35.29
N ALA A 146 -12.00 -70.68 -35.61
CA ALA A 146 -11.45 -69.53 -36.33
C ALA A 146 -12.12 -69.33 -37.70
N GLU A 147 -12.28 -70.39 -38.49
CA GLU A 147 -12.95 -70.37 -39.79
C GLU A 147 -14.41 -69.93 -39.68
N GLU A 148 -15.15 -70.42 -38.67
CA GLU A 148 -16.52 -69.99 -38.42
C GLU A 148 -16.61 -68.48 -38.16
N TYR A 149 -15.75 -67.97 -37.28
CA TYR A 149 -15.76 -66.55 -36.91
C TYR A 149 -15.24 -65.64 -38.03
N PHE A 150 -14.24 -66.05 -38.83
CA PHE A 150 -13.84 -65.32 -40.03
C PHE A 150 -14.99 -65.21 -41.02
N ASN A 151 -15.72 -66.31 -41.28
CA ASN A 151 -16.89 -66.29 -42.15
C ASN A 151 -18.03 -65.42 -41.61
N ARG A 152 -18.21 -65.35 -40.28
CA ARG A 152 -19.15 -64.41 -39.65
C ARG A 152 -18.72 -62.96 -39.90
N SER A 153 -17.43 -62.63 -39.74
CA SER A 153 -16.91 -61.29 -40.01
C SER A 153 -17.09 -60.88 -41.47
N LEU A 154 -16.68 -61.74 -42.40
CA LEU A 154 -16.77 -61.51 -43.84
C LEU A 154 -18.20 -61.17 -44.28
N ARG A 155 -19.22 -61.91 -43.81
CA ARG A 155 -20.62 -61.61 -44.14
C ARG A 155 -21.05 -60.21 -43.70
N LEU A 156 -20.59 -59.77 -42.53
CA LEU A 156 -20.91 -58.44 -42.02
C LEU A 156 -20.13 -57.34 -42.76
N GLU A 157 -18.87 -57.60 -43.11
CA GLU A 157 -18.04 -56.71 -43.94
C GLU A 157 -18.63 -56.53 -45.35
N GLU A 158 -19.13 -57.61 -45.96
CA GLU A 158 -19.84 -57.56 -47.24
C GLU A 158 -21.12 -56.74 -47.14
N GLN A 159 -21.88 -56.89 -46.06
CA GLN A 159 -23.10 -56.12 -45.81
C GLN A 159 -22.84 -54.61 -45.73
N VAL A 160 -21.73 -54.19 -45.12
CA VAL A 160 -21.36 -52.77 -44.98
C VAL A 160 -20.42 -52.26 -46.07
N GLN A 161 -20.10 -53.10 -47.06
CA GLN A 161 -19.18 -52.80 -48.18
C GLN A 161 -17.80 -52.29 -47.71
N ASP A 162 -17.28 -52.85 -46.61
CA ASP A 162 -15.96 -52.46 -46.10
C ASP A 162 -14.84 -53.15 -46.88
N THR A 163 -14.36 -52.49 -47.93
CA THR A 163 -13.27 -53.01 -48.78
C THR A 163 -11.98 -53.29 -48.01
N THR A 164 -11.69 -52.51 -46.96
CA THR A 164 -10.48 -52.69 -46.16
C THR A 164 -10.62 -53.88 -45.23
N GLY A 165 -11.76 -54.01 -44.54
CA GLY A 165 -12.08 -55.18 -43.74
C GLY A 165 -12.05 -56.47 -44.55
N LEU A 166 -12.69 -56.48 -45.72
CA LEU A 166 -12.69 -57.63 -46.63
C LEU A 166 -11.28 -58.04 -47.04
N ALA A 167 -10.41 -57.08 -47.39
CA ALA A 167 -9.02 -57.36 -47.74
C ALA A 167 -8.29 -58.09 -46.59
N ILE A 168 -8.42 -57.59 -45.37
CA ILE A 168 -7.77 -58.14 -44.17
C ILE A 168 -8.35 -59.53 -43.84
N SER A 169 -9.67 -59.66 -43.74
CA SER A 169 -10.35 -60.91 -43.41
C SER A 169 -10.12 -62.01 -44.44
N TYR A 170 -10.08 -61.70 -45.74
CA TYR A 170 -9.74 -62.69 -46.77
C TYR A 170 -8.27 -63.13 -46.66
N MET A 171 -7.34 -62.22 -46.37
CA MET A 171 -5.92 -62.54 -46.16
C MET A 171 -5.73 -63.45 -44.94
N ASP A 172 -6.41 -63.16 -43.84
CA ASP A 172 -6.25 -63.94 -42.61
C ASP A 172 -6.94 -65.30 -42.68
N LEU A 173 -8.11 -65.39 -43.33
CA LEU A 173 -8.72 -66.67 -43.64
C LEU A 173 -7.87 -67.52 -44.60
N ALA A 174 -7.22 -66.87 -45.58
CA ALA A 174 -6.26 -67.55 -46.46
C ALA A 174 -5.06 -68.08 -45.66
N ASN A 175 -4.48 -67.27 -44.75
CA ASN A 175 -3.42 -67.69 -43.83
C ASN A 175 -3.84 -68.89 -42.96
N LEU A 176 -5.11 -68.93 -42.52
CA LEU A 176 -5.66 -70.05 -41.78
C LEU A 176 -5.62 -71.36 -42.58
N TYR A 177 -6.04 -71.34 -43.84
CA TYR A 177 -5.99 -72.54 -44.69
C TYR A 177 -4.56 -72.89 -45.11
N TYR A 178 -3.75 -71.88 -45.39
CA TYR A 178 -2.36 -72.06 -45.81
C TYR A 178 -1.50 -72.70 -44.72
N THR A 179 -1.71 -72.31 -43.46
CA THR A 179 -1.06 -72.93 -42.29
C THR A 179 -1.42 -74.40 -42.13
N GLN A 180 -2.57 -74.82 -42.68
CA GLN A 180 -3.05 -76.20 -42.71
C GLN A 180 -2.67 -76.94 -44.00
N TYR A 181 -1.81 -76.35 -44.85
CA TYR A 181 -1.41 -76.89 -46.16
C TYR A 181 -2.60 -77.14 -47.11
N GLN A 182 -3.71 -76.39 -46.94
CA GLN A 182 -4.88 -76.45 -47.81
C GLN A 182 -4.79 -75.37 -48.91
N ASP A 183 -3.77 -75.49 -49.76
CA ASP A 183 -3.42 -74.51 -50.78
C ASP A 183 -4.58 -74.24 -51.76
N ASP A 184 -5.34 -75.28 -52.13
CA ASP A 184 -6.49 -75.18 -53.03
C ASP A 184 -7.58 -74.22 -52.52
N LYS A 185 -7.68 -74.04 -51.20
CA LYS A 185 -8.59 -73.08 -50.57
C LYS A 185 -7.91 -71.75 -50.27
N ALA A 186 -6.64 -71.77 -49.87
CA ALA A 186 -5.91 -70.58 -49.46
C ALA A 186 -5.63 -69.63 -50.63
N ILE A 187 -5.16 -70.15 -51.77
CA ILE A 187 -4.71 -69.33 -52.90
C ILE A 187 -5.82 -68.45 -53.47
N PRO A 188 -7.04 -68.96 -53.77
CA PRO A 188 -8.13 -68.11 -54.25
C PRO A 188 -8.53 -67.00 -53.27
N LEU A 189 -8.42 -67.27 -51.96
CA LEU A 189 -8.72 -66.28 -50.93
C LEU A 189 -7.63 -65.20 -50.83
N PHE A 190 -6.36 -65.59 -50.96
CA PHE A 190 -5.26 -64.63 -51.07
C PHE A 190 -5.41 -63.72 -52.30
N GLU A 191 -5.76 -64.28 -53.46
CA GLU A 191 -6.01 -63.49 -54.68
C GLU A 191 -7.18 -62.51 -54.48
N LYS A 192 -8.28 -62.97 -53.87
CA LYS A 192 -9.45 -62.14 -53.56
C LYS A 192 -9.11 -61.03 -52.57
N GLY A 193 -8.38 -61.34 -51.50
CA GLY A 193 -7.94 -60.36 -50.51
C GLY A 193 -7.02 -59.31 -51.11
N LEU A 194 -6.13 -59.70 -52.04
CA LEU A 194 -5.23 -58.76 -52.72
C LEU A 194 -6.03 -57.80 -53.60
N GLU A 195 -7.05 -58.29 -54.29
CA GLU A 195 -7.89 -57.46 -55.15
C GLU A 195 -8.63 -56.38 -54.36
N TYR A 196 -9.18 -56.72 -53.19
CA TYR A 196 -9.74 -55.72 -52.29
C TYR A 196 -8.66 -54.78 -51.72
N ALA A 197 -7.48 -55.30 -51.38
CA ALA A 197 -6.39 -54.52 -50.79
C ALA A 197 -5.91 -53.40 -51.72
N LYS A 198 -5.87 -53.62 -53.04
CA LYS A 198 -5.52 -52.60 -54.04
C LYS A 198 -6.46 -51.39 -54.03
N HIS A 199 -7.70 -51.57 -53.57
CA HIS A 199 -8.71 -50.53 -53.49
C HIS A 199 -8.79 -49.87 -52.10
N SER A 200 -7.92 -50.26 -51.16
CA SER A 200 -7.89 -49.65 -49.82
C SER A 200 -7.20 -48.29 -49.85
N ASN A 201 -7.79 -47.32 -49.15
CA ASN A 201 -7.17 -46.01 -48.92
C ASN A 201 -6.01 -46.06 -47.90
N ASN A 202 -5.85 -47.18 -47.18
CA ASN A 202 -4.77 -47.36 -46.23
C ASN A 202 -3.61 -48.13 -46.90
N PRO A 203 -2.43 -47.51 -47.14
CA PRO A 203 -1.32 -48.16 -47.85
C PRO A 203 -0.74 -49.38 -47.11
N GLU A 204 -1.00 -49.52 -45.81
CA GLU A 204 -0.60 -50.70 -45.02
C GLU A 204 -1.26 -51.99 -45.51
N VAL A 205 -2.49 -51.88 -46.00
CA VAL A 205 -3.32 -53.02 -46.41
C VAL A 205 -2.79 -53.68 -47.69
N PRO A 206 -2.59 -52.96 -48.82
CA PRO A 206 -1.95 -53.53 -49.99
C PRO A 206 -0.50 -53.94 -49.71
N ARG A 207 0.24 -53.21 -48.86
CA ARG A 207 1.60 -53.61 -48.45
C ARG A 207 1.61 -55.00 -47.82
N ASN A 208 0.78 -55.23 -46.80
CA ASN A 208 0.70 -56.52 -46.13
C ASN A 208 0.21 -57.64 -47.05
N ALA A 209 -0.76 -57.35 -47.93
CA ALA A 209 -1.23 -58.30 -48.92
C ALA A 209 -0.11 -58.73 -49.89
N TYR A 210 0.66 -57.78 -50.44
CA TYR A 210 1.80 -58.09 -51.31
C TYR A 210 2.89 -58.87 -50.59
N ARG A 211 3.14 -58.60 -49.30
CA ARG A 211 4.08 -59.39 -48.48
C ARG A 211 3.63 -60.84 -48.35
N ASN A 212 2.35 -61.06 -48.04
CA ASN A 212 1.79 -62.41 -47.90
C ASN A 212 1.84 -63.15 -49.24
N MET A 213 1.43 -62.50 -50.33
CA MET A 213 1.49 -63.05 -51.69
C MET A 213 2.90 -63.41 -52.13
N ALA A 214 3.89 -62.56 -51.83
CA ALA A 214 5.28 -62.87 -52.13
C ALA A 214 5.75 -64.16 -51.43
N ALA A 215 5.43 -64.31 -50.14
CA ALA A 215 5.77 -65.51 -49.37
C ALA A 215 5.06 -66.77 -49.88
N VAL A 216 3.78 -66.64 -50.24
CA VAL A 216 2.99 -67.75 -50.81
C VAL A 216 3.55 -68.21 -52.15
N GLU A 217 3.82 -67.28 -53.07
CA GLU A 217 4.36 -67.62 -54.40
C GLU A 217 5.81 -68.13 -54.34
N GLU A 218 6.61 -67.67 -53.38
CA GLU A 218 7.95 -68.17 -53.11
C GLU A 218 7.92 -69.65 -52.68
N ASN A 219 7.04 -69.99 -51.73
CA ASN A 219 6.85 -71.37 -51.28
C ASN A 219 6.33 -72.29 -52.40
N ARG A 220 5.51 -71.75 -53.32
CA ARG A 220 5.04 -72.43 -54.54
C ARG A 220 6.11 -72.51 -55.63
N LYS A 221 7.33 -72.02 -55.38
CA LYS A 221 8.47 -71.97 -56.31
C LYS A 221 8.21 -71.12 -57.56
N ARG A 222 7.26 -70.20 -57.50
CA ARG A 222 6.93 -69.23 -58.56
C ARG A 222 7.72 -67.94 -58.35
N TYR A 223 9.04 -68.07 -58.37
CA TYR A 223 9.96 -67.00 -57.96
C TYR A 223 9.80 -65.68 -58.74
N ALA A 224 9.44 -65.74 -60.02
CA ALA A 224 9.21 -64.55 -60.83
C ALA A 224 8.02 -63.71 -60.32
N LEU A 225 6.92 -64.37 -59.96
CA LEU A 225 5.73 -63.72 -59.42
C LEU A 225 5.95 -63.28 -57.96
N ALA A 226 6.64 -64.10 -57.17
CA ALA A 226 7.05 -63.72 -55.81
C ALA A 226 7.92 -62.45 -55.79
N LEU A 227 8.86 -62.33 -56.75
CA LEU A 227 9.69 -61.14 -56.91
C LEU A 227 8.88 -59.91 -57.32
N ASP A 228 7.87 -60.07 -58.19
CA ASP A 228 6.99 -58.98 -58.58
C ASP A 228 6.20 -58.42 -57.39
N TYR A 229 5.58 -59.31 -56.59
CA TYR A 229 4.92 -58.92 -55.35
C TYR A 229 5.89 -58.32 -54.32
N ARG A 230 7.13 -58.82 -54.26
CA ARG A 230 8.17 -58.24 -53.40
C ARG A 230 8.48 -56.79 -53.80
N LYS A 231 8.59 -56.49 -55.09
CA LYS A 231 8.80 -55.12 -55.59
C LYS A 231 7.64 -54.19 -55.22
N HIS A 232 6.40 -54.65 -55.37
CA HIS A 232 5.23 -53.87 -54.97
C HIS A 232 5.20 -53.61 -53.45
N TYR A 233 5.57 -54.60 -52.64
CA TYR A 233 5.76 -54.44 -51.20
C TYR A 233 6.83 -53.39 -50.87
N GLU A 234 8.01 -53.46 -51.51
CA GLU A 234 9.13 -52.53 -51.28
C GLU A 234 8.75 -51.08 -51.61
N VAL A 235 8.10 -50.84 -52.76
CA VAL A 235 7.64 -49.48 -53.14
C VAL A 235 6.67 -48.89 -52.12
N LEU A 236 5.73 -49.70 -51.62
CA LEU A 236 4.78 -49.25 -50.60
C LEU A 236 5.47 -49.05 -49.24
N GLN A 237 6.39 -49.95 -48.87
CA GLN A 237 7.19 -49.84 -47.65
C GLN A 237 8.03 -48.56 -47.64
N ASP A 238 8.68 -48.22 -48.76
CA ASP A 238 9.46 -46.98 -48.91
C ASP A 238 8.56 -45.73 -48.82
N SER A 239 7.37 -45.77 -49.42
CA SER A 239 6.41 -44.67 -49.34
C SER A 239 5.93 -44.43 -47.91
N ILE A 240 5.60 -45.50 -47.19
CA ILE A 240 5.20 -45.46 -45.77
C ILE A 240 6.35 -44.96 -44.90
N TRP A 241 7.56 -45.50 -45.09
CA TRP A 241 8.73 -45.11 -44.32
C TRP A 241 9.09 -43.63 -44.52
N ASN A 242 9.10 -43.15 -45.77
CA ASN A 242 9.32 -41.74 -46.07
C ASN A 242 8.26 -40.84 -45.43
N ARG A 243 6.98 -41.24 -45.50
CA ARG A 243 5.89 -40.51 -44.83
C ARG A 243 6.14 -40.41 -43.33
N ASP A 244 6.43 -41.52 -42.68
CA ASP A 244 6.63 -41.58 -41.23
C ASP A 244 7.87 -40.78 -40.80
N HIS A 245 8.95 -40.83 -41.59
CA HIS A 245 10.15 -40.05 -41.35
C HIS A 245 9.91 -38.54 -41.52
N VAL A 246 9.14 -38.12 -42.53
CA VAL A 246 8.72 -36.72 -42.70
C VAL A 246 7.90 -36.24 -41.49
N TRP A 247 6.99 -37.08 -40.98
CA TRP A 247 6.23 -36.77 -39.76
C TRP A 247 7.12 -36.68 -38.52
N GLU A 248 8.12 -37.55 -38.40
CA GLU A 248 9.08 -37.51 -37.30
C GLU A 248 9.91 -36.21 -37.32
N LEU A 249 10.43 -35.83 -38.50
CA LEU A 249 11.15 -34.58 -38.70
C LEU A 249 10.27 -33.37 -38.35
N ALA A 250 9.04 -33.32 -38.85
CA ALA A 250 8.07 -32.27 -38.51
C ALA A 250 7.80 -32.20 -37.00
N ARG A 251 7.72 -33.34 -36.31
CA ARG A 251 7.57 -33.41 -34.85
C ARG A 251 8.80 -32.85 -34.12
N GLN A 252 10.01 -33.18 -34.59
CA GLN A 252 11.26 -32.66 -34.03
C GLN A 252 11.37 -31.13 -34.23
N GLU A 253 11.08 -30.62 -35.43
CA GLU A 253 11.05 -29.18 -35.71
C GLU A 253 10.06 -28.45 -34.83
N ARG A 254 8.85 -29.00 -34.66
CA ARG A 254 7.82 -28.43 -33.78
C ARG A 254 8.29 -28.37 -32.34
N LYS A 255 8.99 -29.40 -31.85
CA LYS A 255 9.57 -29.43 -30.50
C LYS A 255 10.64 -28.35 -30.32
N LEU A 256 11.54 -28.19 -31.29
CA LEU A 256 12.57 -27.15 -31.28
C LEU A 256 11.94 -25.75 -31.30
N ALA A 257 10.92 -25.54 -32.14
CA ALA A 257 10.19 -24.28 -32.22
C ALA A 257 9.50 -23.93 -30.89
N LEU A 258 8.94 -24.93 -30.19
CA LEU A 258 8.37 -24.75 -28.85
C LEU A 258 9.45 -24.34 -27.84
N GLN A 259 10.59 -25.03 -27.81
CA GLN A 259 11.71 -24.69 -26.91
C GLN A 259 12.24 -23.26 -27.14
N GLN A 260 12.35 -22.85 -28.41
CA GLN A 260 12.75 -21.48 -28.75
C GLN A 260 11.73 -20.44 -28.28
N ARG A 261 10.43 -20.73 -28.42
CA ARG A 261 9.36 -19.85 -27.92
C ARG A 261 9.38 -19.74 -26.39
N GLU A 262 9.53 -20.85 -25.67
CA GLU A 262 9.64 -20.84 -24.21
C GLU A 262 10.83 -20.02 -23.72
N HIS A 263 12.00 -20.20 -24.35
CA HIS A 263 13.19 -19.41 -24.03
C HIS A 263 12.98 -17.91 -24.30
N THR A 264 12.29 -17.57 -25.39
CA THR A 264 11.95 -16.18 -25.71
C THR A 264 11.01 -15.58 -24.66
N ILE A 265 9.97 -16.32 -24.27
CA ILE A 265 9.04 -15.91 -23.21
C ILE A 265 9.79 -15.72 -21.88
N TYR A 266 10.72 -16.61 -21.57
CA TYR A 266 11.56 -16.52 -20.37
C TYR A 266 12.39 -15.23 -20.35
N ILE A 267 13.11 -14.92 -21.44
CA ILE A 267 13.91 -13.68 -21.56
C ILE A 267 13.02 -12.45 -21.43
N LEU A 268 11.89 -12.40 -22.14
CA LEU A 268 10.95 -11.27 -22.09
C LEU A 268 10.38 -11.09 -20.68
N GLY A 269 10.03 -12.18 -20.00
CA GLY A 269 9.57 -12.16 -18.62
C GLY A 269 10.63 -11.59 -17.67
N TRP A 270 11.89 -12.01 -17.84
CA TRP A 270 13.01 -11.51 -17.06
C TRP A 270 13.27 -10.01 -17.31
N GLN A 271 13.27 -9.57 -18.58
CA GLN A 271 13.40 -8.15 -18.94
C GLN A 271 12.25 -7.30 -18.37
N ARG A 272 11.00 -7.78 -18.47
CA ARG A 272 9.84 -7.08 -17.90
C ARG A 272 9.99 -6.91 -16.38
N ASN A 273 10.36 -7.99 -15.68
CA ASN A 273 10.49 -7.96 -14.23
C ASN A 273 11.66 -7.07 -13.78
N SER A 274 12.79 -7.06 -14.51
CA SER A 274 13.93 -6.19 -14.18
C SER A 274 13.60 -4.71 -14.40
N LEU A 275 12.84 -4.36 -15.44
CA LEU A 275 12.34 -2.99 -15.66
C LEU A 275 11.38 -2.55 -14.55
N LEU A 276 10.47 -3.42 -14.11
CA LEU A 276 9.55 -3.13 -13.00
C LEU A 276 10.32 -2.88 -11.70
N LEU A 277 11.33 -3.70 -11.40
CA LEU A 277 12.19 -3.51 -10.24
C LEU A 277 12.97 -2.20 -10.32
N ALA A 278 13.53 -1.85 -11.47
CA ALA A 278 14.22 -0.57 -11.67
C ALA A 278 13.28 0.63 -11.49
N ALA A 279 12.06 0.57 -12.01
CA ALA A 279 11.05 1.61 -11.84
C ALA A 279 10.63 1.78 -10.36
N LEU A 280 10.45 0.67 -9.64
CA LEU A 280 10.14 0.69 -8.21
C LEU A 280 11.30 1.32 -7.40
N LEU A 281 12.54 0.98 -7.75
CA LEU A 281 13.73 1.55 -7.12
C LEU A 281 13.81 3.05 -7.34
N LEU A 282 13.56 3.53 -8.56
CA LEU A 282 13.51 4.96 -8.87
C LEU A 282 12.39 5.70 -8.11
N LEU A 283 11.22 5.07 -7.97
CA LEU A 283 10.11 5.63 -7.19
C LEU A 283 10.46 5.72 -5.69
N LEU A 284 11.08 4.69 -5.13
CA LEU A 284 11.57 4.71 -3.74
C LEU A 284 12.63 5.78 -3.53
N LEU A 285 13.55 5.94 -4.49
CA LEU A 285 14.59 6.95 -4.44
C LEU A 285 14.01 8.37 -4.53
N GLY A 286 13.03 8.58 -5.41
CA GLY A 286 12.31 9.86 -5.53
C GLY A 286 11.51 10.22 -4.27
N THR A 287 10.81 9.25 -3.67
CA THR A 287 10.05 9.47 -2.42
C THR A 287 10.98 9.75 -1.23
N ALA A 288 12.13 9.07 -1.14
CA ALA A 288 13.15 9.34 -0.13
C ALA A 288 13.74 10.76 -0.27
N ILE A 289 14.09 11.18 -1.49
CA ILE A 289 14.57 12.55 -1.76
C ILE A 289 13.51 13.58 -1.37
N TRP A 290 12.25 13.36 -1.77
CA TRP A 290 11.15 14.27 -1.42
C TRP A 290 10.94 14.37 0.09
N PHE A 291 10.99 13.24 0.81
CA PHE A 291 10.87 13.20 2.26
C PHE A 291 12.01 13.97 2.95
N ALA A 292 13.26 13.72 2.54
CA ALA A 292 14.43 14.42 3.06
C ALA A 292 14.34 15.94 2.82
N TYR A 293 13.93 16.36 1.61
CA TYR A 293 13.71 17.77 1.29
C TYR A 293 12.62 18.41 2.18
N ARG A 294 11.49 17.71 2.38
CA ARG A 294 10.40 18.17 3.22
C ARG A 294 10.83 18.31 4.69
N GLN A 295 11.59 17.34 5.20
CA GLN A 295 12.14 17.38 6.55
C GLN A 295 13.09 18.58 6.71
N GLN A 296 14.01 18.77 5.77
CA GLN A 296 14.96 19.89 5.80
C GLN A 296 14.23 21.24 5.80
N LYS A 297 13.15 21.39 5.03
CA LYS A 297 12.33 22.61 5.00
C LYS A 297 11.64 22.89 6.34
N ARG A 298 11.15 21.85 7.03
CA ARG A 298 10.58 21.97 8.37
C ARG A 298 11.62 22.39 9.40
N SER A 299 12.77 21.72 9.43
CA SER A 299 13.87 22.06 10.35
C SER A 299 14.35 23.49 10.15
N LYS A 300 14.50 23.95 8.90
CA LYS A 300 14.86 25.35 8.61
C LYS A 300 13.84 26.33 9.18
N ARG A 301 12.53 26.07 9.04
CA ARG A 301 11.49 26.96 9.60
C ARG A 301 11.58 27.05 11.13
N ILE A 302 11.73 25.92 11.81
CA ILE A 302 11.85 25.88 13.27
C ILE A 302 13.11 26.64 13.72
N ILE A 303 14.24 26.42 13.05
CA ILE A 303 15.50 27.12 13.35
C ILE A 303 15.32 28.63 13.15
N THR A 304 14.66 29.07 12.08
CA THR A 304 14.39 30.50 11.85
C THR A 304 13.53 31.10 12.96
N GLN A 305 12.46 30.41 13.38
CA GLN A 305 11.60 30.87 14.48
C GLN A 305 12.35 30.95 15.81
N GLN A 306 13.17 29.95 16.14
CA GLN A 306 14.01 29.96 17.33
C GLN A 306 15.04 31.09 17.29
N LYS A 307 15.65 31.33 16.13
CA LYS A 307 16.61 32.42 15.94
C LYS A 307 15.96 33.79 16.16
N GLU A 308 14.74 33.97 15.67
CA GLU A 308 13.98 35.22 15.83
C GLU A 308 13.58 35.45 17.29
N ALA A 309 13.04 34.43 17.96
CA ALA A 309 12.74 34.49 19.39
C ALA A 309 13.98 34.79 20.23
N LEU A 310 15.12 34.15 19.92
CA LEU A 310 16.39 34.40 20.59
C LEU A 310 16.88 35.84 20.38
N ASN A 311 16.70 36.39 19.18
CA ASN A 311 17.08 37.76 18.88
C ASN A 311 16.25 38.77 19.69
N ILE A 312 14.93 38.55 19.77
CA ILE A 312 14.03 39.37 20.61
C ILE A 312 14.46 39.31 22.08
N LEU A 313 14.74 38.11 22.60
CA LEU A 313 15.20 37.92 23.98
C LEU A 313 16.53 38.65 24.25
N ASN A 314 17.48 38.56 23.33
CA ASN A 314 18.76 39.28 23.44
C ASN A 314 18.55 40.80 23.42
N GLN A 315 17.72 41.32 22.52
CA GLN A 315 17.42 42.76 22.49
C GLN A 315 16.78 43.25 23.80
N THR A 316 15.86 42.48 24.38
CA THR A 316 15.26 42.80 25.70
C THR A 316 16.30 42.78 26.81
N LYS A 317 17.22 41.80 26.79
CA LYS A 317 18.33 41.70 27.75
C LYS A 317 19.29 42.88 27.64
N ASP A 318 19.71 43.25 26.43
CA ASP A 318 20.60 44.38 26.20
C ASP A 318 19.96 45.71 26.64
N ARG A 319 18.65 45.84 26.42
CA ARG A 319 17.86 46.98 26.91
C ARG A 319 17.85 47.07 28.44
N LEU A 320 17.67 45.95 29.14
CA LEU A 320 17.74 45.90 30.60
C LEU A 320 19.10 46.40 31.10
N PHE A 321 20.20 45.92 30.50
CA PHE A 321 21.53 46.36 30.89
C PHE A 321 21.78 47.83 30.60
N SER A 322 21.26 48.37 29.48
CA SER A 322 21.36 49.79 29.17
C SER A 322 20.66 50.66 30.23
N ILE A 323 19.44 50.29 30.62
CA ILE A 323 18.67 50.98 31.67
C ILE A 323 19.43 50.91 33.01
N VAL A 324 19.89 49.72 33.42
CA VAL A 324 20.68 49.55 34.66
C VAL A 324 21.93 50.42 34.61
N ALA A 325 22.67 50.40 33.51
CA ALA A 325 23.96 51.07 33.40
C ALA A 325 23.84 52.60 33.39
N HIS A 326 22.80 53.16 32.76
CA HIS A 326 22.62 54.59 32.65
C HIS A 326 21.89 55.18 33.87
N ASP A 327 20.76 54.61 34.25
CA ASP A 327 19.84 55.23 35.21
C ASP A 327 20.23 54.94 36.67
N LEU A 328 20.95 53.84 36.94
CA LEU A 328 21.49 53.57 38.28
C LEU A 328 22.82 54.27 38.53
N ARG A 329 23.64 54.47 37.49
CA ARG A 329 24.98 55.09 37.63
C ARG A 329 24.89 56.55 38.04
N SER A 330 23.94 57.30 37.49
CA SER A 330 23.73 58.72 37.77
C SER A 330 23.44 59.01 39.26
N PRO A 331 22.44 58.39 39.91
CA PRO A 331 22.20 58.62 41.33
C PRO A 331 23.32 58.10 42.23
N VAL A 332 23.96 56.97 41.91
CA VAL A 332 25.13 56.47 42.66
C VAL A 332 26.29 57.47 42.60
N TYR A 333 26.54 58.07 41.43
CA TYR A 333 27.54 59.12 41.27
C TYR A 333 27.18 60.39 42.08
N ARG A 334 25.90 60.80 42.07
CA ARG A 334 25.43 61.94 42.89
C ARG A 334 25.57 61.67 44.39
N LEU A 335 25.18 60.49 44.87
CA LEU A 335 25.38 60.07 46.27
C LEU A 335 26.84 60.15 46.67
N LYS A 336 27.74 59.60 45.85
CA LYS A 336 29.19 59.64 46.09
C LYS A 336 29.70 61.09 46.23
N ASN A 337 29.28 61.98 45.33
CA ASN A 337 29.71 63.38 45.35
C ASN A 337 29.11 64.15 46.53
N ASN A 338 27.84 63.94 46.85
CA ASN A 338 27.20 64.55 48.00
C ASN A 338 27.79 64.06 49.32
N LEU A 339 28.14 62.76 49.43
CA LEU A 339 28.87 62.23 50.59
C LEU A 339 30.26 62.88 50.73
N ALA A 340 30.98 63.12 49.63
CA ALA A 340 32.25 63.83 49.67
C ALA A 340 32.10 65.29 50.13
N LYS A 341 31.04 65.98 49.67
CA LYS A 341 30.70 67.35 50.13
C LYS A 341 30.26 67.36 51.60
N LEU A 342 29.44 66.39 52.01
CA LEU A 342 28.95 66.25 53.38
C LEU A 342 30.11 66.06 54.34
N LYS A 343 31.07 65.20 54.00
CA LYS A 343 32.30 65.00 54.77
C LYS A 343 33.08 66.31 54.94
N LYS A 344 33.14 67.15 53.90
CA LYS A 344 33.80 68.46 53.95
C LYS A 344 33.03 69.48 54.80
N ALA A 345 31.70 69.53 54.69
CA ALA A 345 30.85 70.41 55.50
C ALA A 345 30.89 70.05 56.99
N ILE A 346 30.90 68.75 57.33
CA ILE A 346 31.08 68.25 58.70
C ILE A 346 32.45 68.71 59.25
N TRP A 347 33.53 68.56 58.47
CA TRP A 347 34.87 69.00 58.90
C TRP A 347 34.98 70.52 59.12
N LYS A 348 34.22 71.31 58.36
CA LYS A 348 34.16 72.77 58.50
C LYS A 348 33.17 73.26 59.55
N GLN A 349 32.45 72.35 60.23
CA GLN A 349 31.37 72.68 61.17
C GLN A 349 30.21 73.48 60.55
N GLU A 350 29.99 73.35 59.23
CA GLU A 350 28.87 73.94 58.50
C GLU A 350 27.61 73.06 58.68
N ILE A 351 27.03 73.08 59.89
CA ILE A 351 25.94 72.15 60.30
C ILE A 351 24.71 72.26 59.37
N THR A 352 24.37 73.46 58.92
CA THR A 352 23.23 73.69 58.02
C THR A 352 23.45 73.08 56.63
N GLU A 353 24.64 73.22 56.06
CA GLU A 353 25.02 72.60 54.78
C GLU A 353 25.11 71.07 54.90
N ALA A 354 25.65 70.58 56.01
CA ALA A 354 25.70 69.15 56.30
C ALA A 354 24.29 68.53 56.42
N ALA A 355 23.36 69.20 57.11
CA ALA A 355 21.97 68.76 57.22
C ALA A 355 21.27 68.74 55.84
N ALA A 356 21.49 69.77 55.01
CA ALA A 356 20.93 69.82 53.66
C ALA A 356 21.48 68.72 52.74
N LEU A 357 22.78 68.42 52.81
CA LEU A 357 23.41 67.34 52.06
C LEU A 357 22.98 65.94 52.54
N ALA A 358 22.76 65.77 53.84
CA ALA A 358 22.22 64.53 54.40
C ALA A 358 20.79 64.28 53.93
N ALA A 359 19.91 65.28 54.00
CA ALA A 359 18.55 65.21 53.48
C ALA A 359 18.53 64.96 51.95
N SER A 360 19.45 65.57 51.22
CA SER A 360 19.62 65.32 49.78
C SER A 360 20.03 63.87 49.50
N ASN A 361 20.94 63.30 50.29
CA ASN A 361 21.34 61.89 50.16
C ASN A 361 20.21 60.92 50.47
N GLU A 362 19.44 61.18 51.53
CA GLU A 362 18.26 60.39 51.87
C GLU A 362 17.27 60.38 50.70
N LYS A 363 17.01 61.55 50.09
CA LYS A 363 16.17 61.67 48.90
C LYS A 363 16.73 60.92 47.68
N ILE A 364 18.04 60.99 47.43
CA ILE A 364 18.66 60.26 46.31
C ILE A 364 18.63 58.75 46.57
N ALA A 365 18.87 58.29 47.79
CA ALA A 365 18.81 56.89 48.16
C ALA A 365 17.37 56.33 48.02
N GLY A 366 16.36 57.07 48.52
CA GLY A 366 14.95 56.69 48.38
C GLY A 366 14.50 56.61 46.92
N SER A 367 14.86 57.60 46.08
CA SER A 367 14.52 57.56 44.64
C SER A 367 15.25 56.44 43.88
N THR A 368 16.49 56.12 44.27
CA THR A 368 17.25 54.98 43.69
C THR A 368 16.64 53.65 44.08
N TYR A 369 16.17 53.51 45.32
CA TYR A 369 15.47 52.32 45.77
C TYR A 369 14.19 52.06 44.97
N ILE A 370 13.37 53.10 44.75
CA ILE A 370 12.16 53.00 43.91
C ILE A 370 12.50 52.59 42.47
N LEU A 371 13.59 53.12 41.90
CA LEU A 371 14.06 52.72 40.57
C LEU A 371 14.42 51.23 40.51
N MET A 372 15.17 50.75 41.52
CA MET A 372 15.59 49.36 41.60
C MET A 372 14.40 48.41 41.77
N ASP A 373 13.42 48.80 42.59
CA ASP A 373 12.19 48.05 42.81
C ASP A 373 11.33 47.97 41.52
N ASN A 374 11.16 49.10 40.82
CA ASN A 374 10.49 49.13 39.52
C ASN A 374 11.20 48.29 38.46
N LEU A 375 12.53 48.30 38.45
CA LEU A 375 13.34 47.47 37.53
C LEU A 375 13.20 45.98 37.85
N LEU A 376 13.19 45.60 39.14
CA LEU A 376 12.99 44.23 39.59
C LEU A 376 11.61 43.73 39.16
N HIS A 377 10.55 44.51 39.41
CA HIS A 377 9.20 44.16 38.98
C HIS A 377 9.08 44.07 37.46
N TRP A 378 9.77 44.94 36.71
CA TRP A 378 9.83 44.82 35.27
C TRP A 378 10.54 43.52 34.82
N ALA A 379 11.72 43.23 35.36
CA ALA A 379 12.48 42.02 35.02
C ALA A 379 11.69 40.75 35.34
N LEU A 380 11.07 40.70 36.52
CA LEU A 380 10.16 39.63 36.91
C LEU A 380 8.92 39.55 36.01
N SER A 381 8.48 40.65 35.39
CA SER A 381 7.38 40.65 34.42
C SER A 381 7.76 40.08 33.06
N GLN A 382 9.05 40.11 32.69
CA GLN A 382 9.55 39.50 31.45
C GLN A 382 9.75 37.98 31.58
N THR A 383 9.86 37.49 32.82
CA THR A 383 9.86 36.07 33.13
C THR A 383 8.46 35.61 33.52
N ASP A 384 8.07 34.36 33.23
CA ASP A 384 6.81 33.77 33.75
C ASP A 384 6.85 33.49 35.27
N GLN A 385 7.71 34.19 36.02
CA GLN A 385 7.97 33.97 37.45
C GLN A 385 7.15 34.89 38.37
N LEU A 386 6.48 35.91 37.83
CA LEU A 386 5.43 36.61 38.60
C LEU A 386 4.21 35.71 38.67
N PHE A 387 3.94 35.15 39.86
CA PHE A 387 2.67 34.50 40.16
C PHE A 387 1.56 35.54 40.11
N PHE A 388 1.03 35.76 38.92
CA PHE A 388 -0.02 36.72 38.66
C PHE A 388 -1.37 36.03 38.91
N ARG A 389 -2.08 36.44 39.97
CA ARG A 389 -3.33 35.81 40.37
C ARG A 389 -4.43 36.86 40.43
N PRO A 390 -5.19 37.03 39.33
CA PRO A 390 -6.37 37.88 39.34
C PRO A 390 -7.35 37.39 40.40
N GLU A 391 -7.70 38.26 41.33
CA GLU A 391 -8.69 38.02 42.38
C GLU A 391 -9.76 39.13 42.36
N GLU A 392 -10.90 38.87 42.99
CA GLU A 392 -11.98 39.86 43.11
C GLU A 392 -11.57 40.90 44.16
N LEU A 393 -11.41 42.16 43.73
CA LEU A 393 -10.92 43.25 44.57
C LEU A 393 -11.96 44.36 44.73
N HIS A 394 -12.15 44.82 45.96
CA HIS A 394 -12.92 46.02 46.26
C HIS A 394 -12.09 47.27 46.01
N LEU A 395 -12.47 48.07 45.02
CA LEU A 395 -11.69 49.22 44.57
C LEU A 395 -11.42 50.24 45.68
N ARG A 396 -12.46 50.61 46.44
CA ARG A 396 -12.34 51.60 47.51
C ARG A 396 -11.36 51.17 48.59
N THR A 397 -11.36 49.88 48.96
CA THR A 397 -10.44 49.33 49.96
C THR A 397 -8.99 49.41 49.49
N VAL A 398 -8.72 48.95 48.27
CA VAL A 398 -7.35 48.89 47.75
C VAL A 398 -6.79 50.29 47.49
N VAL A 399 -7.59 51.18 46.88
CA VAL A 399 -7.19 52.58 46.67
C VAL A 399 -7.03 53.30 48.02
N GLY A 400 -7.92 53.05 48.98
CA GLY A 400 -7.83 53.62 50.34
C GLY A 400 -6.52 53.28 51.04
N LEU A 401 -6.06 52.02 50.96
CA LEU A 401 -4.76 51.60 51.49
C LEU A 401 -3.60 52.36 50.84
N VAL A 402 -3.59 52.45 49.51
CA VAL A 402 -2.51 53.18 48.79
C VAL A 402 -2.54 54.68 49.09
N CYS A 403 -3.73 55.28 49.19
CA CYS A 403 -3.89 56.68 49.56
C CYS A 403 -3.35 56.93 50.98
N HIS A 404 -3.61 56.03 51.93
CA HIS A 404 -3.10 56.15 53.30
C HIS A 404 -1.57 56.22 53.32
N ASP A 405 -0.90 55.32 52.59
CA ASP A 405 0.57 55.26 52.51
C ASP A 405 1.19 56.51 51.87
N ILE A 406 0.47 57.16 50.96
CA ILE A 406 0.97 58.31 50.19
C ILE A 406 0.56 59.66 50.80
N THR A 407 -0.44 59.70 51.68
CA THR A 407 -0.95 60.93 52.31
C THR A 407 0.15 61.77 52.98
N PRO A 408 1.15 61.22 53.69
CA PRO A 408 2.24 62.01 54.27
C PRO A 408 3.03 62.81 53.22
N LEU A 409 3.32 62.19 52.06
CA LEU A 409 4.04 62.83 50.95
C LEU A 409 3.24 63.97 50.31
N ALA A 410 1.91 63.83 50.26
CA ALA A 410 1.03 64.89 49.79
C ALA A 410 0.91 66.04 50.81
N ALA A 411 0.87 65.71 52.11
CA ALA A 411 0.80 66.67 53.20
C ALA A 411 2.04 67.58 53.24
N ASP A 412 3.24 67.04 52.98
CA ASP A 412 4.49 67.82 52.87
C ASP A 412 4.40 68.94 51.80
N LYS A 413 3.56 68.77 50.78
CA LYS A 413 3.30 69.76 49.72
C LYS A 413 1.96 70.49 49.87
N ASN A 414 1.23 70.30 50.96
CA ASN A 414 -0.15 70.81 51.13
C ASN A 414 -1.08 70.42 49.96
N ILE A 415 -0.90 69.25 49.36
CA ILE A 415 -1.74 68.75 48.25
C ILE A 415 -2.98 68.07 48.82
N VAL A 416 -4.16 68.43 48.31
CA VAL A 416 -5.43 67.83 48.72
C VAL A 416 -5.76 66.64 47.83
N ILE A 417 -5.86 65.44 48.42
CA ILE A 417 -6.29 64.21 47.73
C ILE A 417 -7.80 64.02 47.95
N LYS A 418 -8.59 64.10 46.87
CA LYS A 418 -10.03 63.86 46.87
C LYS A 418 -10.34 62.48 46.29
N GLN A 419 -11.08 61.66 47.05
CA GLN A 419 -11.54 60.34 46.61
C GLN A 419 -13.04 60.41 46.28
N VAL A 420 -13.40 60.06 45.04
CA VAL A 420 -14.77 60.01 44.53
C VAL A 420 -15.01 58.60 43.95
N ILE A 421 -15.02 57.61 44.84
CA ILE A 421 -15.09 56.18 44.47
C ILE A 421 -16.36 55.58 45.09
N PRO A 422 -17.30 55.03 44.28
CA PRO A 422 -18.46 54.31 44.78
C PRO A 422 -18.07 53.08 45.62
N GLU A 423 -18.85 52.74 46.65
CA GLU A 423 -18.54 51.66 47.60
C GLU A 423 -18.58 50.26 46.98
N GLU A 424 -19.37 50.08 45.93
CA GLU A 424 -19.79 48.77 45.42
C GLU A 424 -18.93 48.25 44.25
N ILE A 425 -17.89 49.00 43.82
CA ILE A 425 -17.10 48.60 42.64
C ILE A 425 -16.15 47.44 42.99
N ILE A 426 -16.41 46.29 42.36
CA ILE A 426 -15.55 45.10 42.37
C ILE A 426 -14.97 44.89 40.97
N PHE A 427 -13.67 44.60 40.90
CA PHE A 427 -12.95 44.36 39.64
C PHE A 427 -11.96 43.20 39.77
N MET A 428 -11.58 42.62 38.64
CA MET A 428 -10.65 41.50 38.58
C MET A 428 -9.23 42.01 38.30
N ALA A 429 -8.34 41.86 39.28
CA ALA A 429 -6.93 42.16 39.10
C ALA A 429 -6.06 41.43 40.13
N ASP A 430 -4.76 41.34 39.86
CA ASP A 430 -3.78 40.95 40.86
C ASP A 430 -3.57 42.11 41.86
N LEU A 431 -3.78 41.85 43.16
CA LEU A 431 -3.74 42.87 44.22
C LEU A 431 -2.40 43.62 44.27
N HIS A 432 -1.30 42.91 44.13
CA HIS A 432 0.03 43.50 44.25
C HIS A 432 0.35 44.35 43.00
N SER A 433 0.04 43.82 41.82
CA SER A 433 0.14 44.53 40.55
C SER A 433 -0.68 45.83 40.57
N PHE A 434 -1.93 45.76 41.01
CA PHE A 434 -2.81 46.93 41.07
C PHE A 434 -2.32 47.99 42.07
N LYS A 435 -1.85 47.58 43.26
CA LYS A 435 -1.21 48.50 44.22
C LYS A 435 -0.02 49.22 43.62
N ILE A 436 0.84 48.53 42.86
CA ILE A 436 1.99 49.12 42.17
C ILE A 436 1.54 50.14 41.13
N ILE A 437 0.50 49.84 40.34
CA ILE A 437 -0.05 50.74 39.32
C ILE A 437 -0.55 52.03 39.97
N VAL A 438 -1.45 51.93 40.96
CA VAL A 438 -2.05 53.10 41.63
C VAL A 438 -0.98 53.91 42.36
N ARG A 439 -0.07 53.25 43.09
CA ARG A 439 1.03 53.92 43.80
C ARG A 439 1.92 54.72 42.86
N ASN A 440 2.36 54.14 41.73
CA ASN A 440 3.23 54.82 40.78
C ASN A 440 2.54 56.01 40.11
N ILE A 441 1.24 55.90 39.79
CA ILE A 441 0.48 57.02 39.21
C ILE A 441 0.29 58.14 40.25
N MET A 442 -0.07 57.79 41.49
CA MET A 442 -0.25 58.76 42.57
C MET A 442 1.06 59.46 42.98
N ASP A 443 2.17 58.73 43.01
CA ASP A 443 3.49 59.29 43.28
C ASP A 443 3.91 60.27 42.17
N ASN A 444 3.65 59.94 40.90
CA ASN A 444 3.85 60.89 39.80
C ASN A 444 2.96 62.13 39.95
N ALA A 445 1.67 61.95 40.23
CA ALA A 445 0.74 63.06 40.46
C ALA A 445 1.25 64.03 41.53
N ILE A 446 1.76 63.52 42.66
CA ILE A 446 2.32 64.36 43.75
C ILE A 446 3.63 65.02 43.35
N LYS A 447 4.52 64.31 42.65
CA LYS A 447 5.81 64.85 42.18
C LYS A 447 5.63 66.05 41.26
N PHE A 448 4.69 65.99 40.33
CA PHE A 448 4.47 67.01 39.30
C PHE A 448 3.41 68.06 39.67
N THR A 449 2.67 67.86 40.78
CA THR A 449 1.77 68.88 41.32
C THR A 449 2.52 69.91 42.17
N PRO A 450 2.34 71.23 41.92
CA PRO A 450 2.85 72.30 42.77
C PRO A 450 2.25 72.29 44.19
N VAL A 451 2.85 73.07 45.09
CA VAL A 451 2.38 73.22 46.48
C VAL A 451 0.95 73.78 46.50
N GLY A 452 0.05 73.18 47.27
CA GLY A 452 -1.36 73.61 47.36
C GLY A 452 -2.28 73.11 46.23
N GLY A 453 -1.81 72.22 45.36
CA GLY A 453 -2.60 71.64 44.28
C GLY A 453 -3.58 70.53 44.72
N TYR A 454 -4.27 69.95 43.75
CA TYR A 454 -5.33 68.95 43.99
C TYR A 454 -5.10 67.68 43.16
N ILE A 455 -5.37 66.53 43.78
CA ILE A 455 -5.39 65.24 43.09
C ILE A 455 -6.74 64.60 43.34
N THR A 456 -7.45 64.23 42.28
CA THR A 456 -8.76 63.57 42.37
C THR A 456 -8.67 62.16 41.82
N ILE A 457 -9.04 61.18 42.63
CA ILE A 457 -9.24 59.79 42.19
C ILE A 457 -10.73 59.56 42.08
N SER A 458 -11.20 59.19 40.89
CA SER A 458 -12.60 58.87 40.63
C SER A 458 -12.72 57.54 39.92
N ALA A 459 -13.85 56.86 40.10
CA ALA A 459 -14.10 55.60 39.40
C ALA A 459 -15.56 55.48 38.95
N CYS A 460 -15.78 54.87 37.79
CA CYS A 460 -17.10 54.51 37.30
C CYS A 460 -17.09 53.13 36.64
N LEU A 461 -18.25 52.47 36.68
CA LEU A 461 -18.49 51.20 35.99
C LEU A 461 -19.16 51.51 34.63
N GLN A 462 -18.58 51.04 33.54
CA GLN A 462 -19.14 51.19 32.19
C GLN A 462 -19.01 49.85 31.44
N GLN A 463 -20.11 49.30 30.93
CA GLN A 463 -20.09 48.11 30.05
C GLN A 463 -19.22 46.94 30.56
N ASN A 464 -19.30 46.62 31.87
CA ASN A 464 -18.52 45.56 32.51
C ASN A 464 -17.00 45.84 32.59
N GLU A 465 -16.61 47.12 32.50
CA GLU A 465 -15.26 47.62 32.74
C GLU A 465 -15.28 48.65 33.89
N CYS A 466 -14.26 48.59 34.76
CA CYS A 466 -14.00 49.59 35.78
C CYS A 466 -13.05 50.63 35.22
N HIS A 467 -13.52 51.88 35.11
CA HIS A 467 -12.72 53.02 34.68
C HIS A 467 -12.28 53.82 35.91
N ILE A 468 -10.99 53.80 36.19
CA ILE A 468 -10.37 54.50 37.33
C ILE A 468 -9.58 55.67 36.77
N LYS A 469 -9.94 56.88 37.15
CA LYS A 469 -9.30 58.12 36.71
C LYS A 469 -8.57 58.77 37.87
N ILE A 470 -7.28 59.02 37.69
CA ILE A 470 -6.44 59.81 38.59
C ILE A 470 -6.12 61.11 37.86
N ILE A 471 -6.58 62.23 38.41
CA ILE A 471 -6.49 63.56 37.82
C ILE A 471 -5.65 64.42 38.75
N ASP A 472 -4.56 65.00 38.25
CA ASP A 472 -3.76 65.98 38.97
C ASP A 472 -3.85 67.37 38.33
N THR A 473 -3.60 68.41 39.12
CA THR A 473 -3.48 69.80 38.65
C THR A 473 -2.00 70.20 38.49
N GLY A 474 -1.16 69.27 38.03
CA GLY A 474 0.27 69.46 37.90
C GLY A 474 0.70 70.22 36.65
N LEU A 475 2.01 70.19 36.37
CA LEU A 475 2.61 70.89 35.23
C LEU A 475 2.11 70.40 33.86
N GLY A 476 1.47 69.23 33.79
CA GLY A 476 1.03 68.61 32.56
C GLY A 476 2.19 68.22 31.62
N MET A 477 1.87 67.75 30.41
CA MET A 477 2.85 67.30 29.42
C MET A 477 2.57 67.93 28.06
N SER A 478 3.63 68.25 27.30
CA SER A 478 3.51 68.62 25.89
C SER A 478 3.12 67.39 25.04
N SER A 479 2.50 67.61 23.88
CA SER A 479 2.14 66.52 22.95
C SER A 479 3.36 65.66 22.55
N GLU A 480 4.52 66.30 22.36
CA GLU A 480 5.79 65.61 22.08
C GLU A 480 6.24 64.69 23.22
N THR A 481 6.08 65.16 24.47
CA THR A 481 6.43 64.37 25.67
C THR A 481 5.47 63.19 25.83
N LEU A 482 4.17 63.42 25.63
CA LEU A 482 3.13 62.41 25.71
C LEU A 482 3.34 61.29 24.66
N GLU A 483 3.70 61.65 23.43
CA GLU A 483 4.06 60.69 22.37
C GLU A 483 5.35 59.91 22.70
N ALA A 484 6.32 60.57 23.35
CA ALA A 484 7.59 59.95 23.71
C ALA A 484 7.51 58.99 24.92
N LEU A 485 6.45 59.05 25.75
CA LEU A 485 6.31 58.22 26.95
C LEU A 485 6.37 56.71 26.68
N PHE A 486 5.83 56.27 25.55
CA PHE A 486 5.76 54.85 25.17
C PHE A 486 6.64 54.50 23.97
N ASP A 487 7.29 55.50 23.34
CA ASP A 487 8.28 55.28 22.29
C ASP A 487 9.60 54.75 22.88
N PRO A 488 10.16 53.64 22.39
CA PRO A 488 11.46 53.11 22.82
C PRO A 488 12.66 53.99 22.49
N ASN A 489 12.56 54.82 21.45
CA ASN A 489 13.70 55.48 20.80
C ASN A 489 13.82 56.97 21.12
N LYS A 490 12.86 57.54 21.87
CA LYS A 490 12.85 58.96 22.25
C LYS A 490 13.23 59.15 23.71
N LYS A 491 14.01 60.19 23.99
CA LYS A 491 14.46 60.55 25.34
C LYS A 491 13.27 61.09 26.14
N ARG A 492 12.90 60.39 27.22
CA ARG A 492 11.78 60.74 28.11
C ARG A 492 12.28 61.74 29.15
N VAL A 493 12.33 63.02 28.82
CA VAL A 493 12.87 64.03 29.74
C VAL A 493 11.74 64.96 30.18
N GLN A 494 11.25 64.76 31.40
CA GLN A 494 10.44 65.74 32.10
C GLN A 494 11.00 65.91 33.52
N GLN A 495 11.26 67.16 33.88
CA GLN A 495 11.71 67.54 35.22
C GLN A 495 10.52 67.68 36.16
N ASP A 496 10.66 67.17 37.39
CA ASP A 496 9.67 67.39 38.44
C ASP A 496 9.70 68.84 38.95
N THR A 497 8.78 69.16 39.86
CA THR A 497 8.67 70.49 40.51
C THR A 497 9.92 70.93 41.29
N HIS A 498 10.90 70.04 41.47
CA HIS A 498 12.17 70.29 42.15
C HIS A 498 13.37 70.20 41.19
N GLY A 499 13.14 70.07 39.88
CA GLY A 499 14.18 70.01 38.85
C GLY A 499 14.82 68.64 38.63
N TYR A 500 14.28 67.57 39.24
CA TYR A 500 14.81 66.21 39.04
C TYR A 500 14.23 65.56 37.79
N GLU A 501 15.09 64.98 36.96
CA GLU A 501 14.69 64.20 35.79
C GLU A 501 13.98 62.91 36.21
N SER A 502 12.78 62.68 35.67
CA SER A 502 12.06 61.42 35.82
C SER A 502 12.49 60.42 34.73
N THR A 503 12.60 59.14 35.10
CA THR A 503 13.09 58.07 34.18
C THR A 503 12.03 57.55 33.20
N GLY A 504 10.76 57.94 33.37
CA GLY A 504 9.64 57.45 32.56
C GLY A 504 9.35 55.94 32.66
N LEU A 505 10.08 55.20 33.52
CA LEU A 505 9.91 53.76 33.73
C LEU A 505 8.64 53.42 34.51
N GLY A 506 8.23 54.29 35.44
CA GLY A 506 7.04 54.05 36.29
C GLY A 506 5.75 53.96 35.48
N LEU A 507 5.50 54.90 34.56
CA LEU A 507 4.31 54.87 33.70
C LEU A 507 4.34 53.72 32.68
N TRP A 508 5.53 53.36 32.20
CA TRP A 508 5.72 52.20 31.34
C TRP A 508 5.39 50.89 32.10
N LEU A 509 5.86 50.76 33.35
CA LEU A 509 5.51 49.63 34.23
C LEU A 509 4.00 49.58 34.50
N CYS A 510 3.37 50.72 34.77
CA CYS A 510 1.91 50.79 34.93
C CYS A 510 1.18 50.27 33.70
N LYS A 511 1.63 50.61 32.48
CA LYS A 511 1.04 50.12 31.23
C LYS A 511 1.18 48.60 31.12
N THR A 512 2.39 48.05 31.29
CA THR A 512 2.63 46.60 31.21
C THR A 512 1.84 45.81 32.26
N MET A 513 1.76 46.32 33.49
CA MET A 513 1.00 45.69 34.57
C MET A 513 -0.51 45.77 34.32
N THR A 514 -1.00 46.88 33.76
CA THR A 514 -2.42 47.03 33.38
C THR A 514 -2.78 46.06 32.25
N GLU A 515 -1.93 45.93 31.24
CA GLU A 515 -2.12 44.98 30.13
C GLU A 515 -2.10 43.52 30.60
N LYS A 516 -1.22 43.17 31.57
CA LYS A 516 -1.24 41.85 32.21
C LYS A 516 -2.53 41.57 32.98
N ASN A 517 -3.19 42.60 33.52
CA ASN A 517 -4.51 42.49 34.13
C ASN A 517 -5.65 42.46 33.09
N ASN A 518 -5.35 42.25 31.80
CA ASN A 518 -6.30 42.35 30.68
C ASN A 518 -6.98 43.73 30.59
N GLY A 519 -6.31 44.78 31.05
CA GLY A 519 -6.79 46.14 31.04
C GLY A 519 -6.16 47.03 29.97
N ARG A 520 -6.56 48.31 29.97
CA ARG A 520 -5.99 49.36 29.13
C ARG A 520 -5.64 50.59 29.97
N LEU A 521 -4.50 51.22 29.66
CA LEU A 521 -4.06 52.48 30.27
C LEU A 521 -4.11 53.59 29.21
N SER A 522 -4.79 54.69 29.52
CA SER A 522 -4.84 55.90 28.69
C SER A 522 -4.37 57.11 29.49
N ILE A 523 -3.66 58.03 28.84
CA ILE A 523 -3.15 59.24 29.46
C ILE A 523 -3.54 60.43 28.59
N THR A 524 -4.18 61.41 29.20
CA THR A 524 -4.49 62.71 28.57
C THR A 524 -3.88 63.79 29.43
N SER A 525 -3.08 64.68 28.85
CA SER A 525 -2.46 65.78 29.58
C SER A 525 -2.36 67.00 28.68
N GLU A 526 -2.49 68.16 29.30
CA GLU A 526 -2.28 69.45 28.65
C GLU A 526 -1.30 70.26 29.51
N GLN A 527 -0.34 70.90 28.87
CA GLN A 527 0.69 71.68 29.55
C GLN A 527 0.06 72.76 30.45
N GLU A 528 0.55 72.87 31.68
CA GLU A 528 0.08 73.76 32.76
C GLU A 528 -1.35 73.52 33.27
N LYS A 529 -2.05 72.48 32.78
CA LYS A 529 -3.40 72.12 33.24
C LYS A 529 -3.49 70.77 33.94
N GLY A 530 -2.37 70.03 33.99
CA GLY A 530 -2.25 68.75 34.69
C GLY A 530 -2.39 67.52 33.80
N THR A 531 -2.45 66.36 34.44
CA THR A 531 -2.52 65.05 33.78
C THR A 531 -3.72 64.24 34.29
N THR A 532 -4.39 63.53 33.39
CA THR A 532 -5.40 62.53 33.71
C THR A 532 -4.93 61.17 33.22
N VAL A 533 -4.74 60.24 34.15
CA VAL A 533 -4.44 58.84 33.85
C VAL A 533 -5.70 58.01 34.07
N THR A 534 -6.13 57.30 33.03
CA THR A 534 -7.30 56.41 33.06
C THR A 534 -6.84 54.96 32.97
N ILE A 535 -7.12 54.19 34.01
CA ILE A 535 -6.93 52.74 34.07
C ILE A 535 -8.28 52.10 33.80
N ILE A 536 -8.33 51.18 32.84
CA ILE A 536 -9.53 50.44 32.45
C ILE A 536 -9.26 48.97 32.77
N LEU A 537 -10.02 48.37 33.68
CA LEU A 537 -9.86 46.97 34.08
C LEU A 537 -11.18 46.21 33.91
N PRO A 538 -11.13 44.90 33.63
CA PRO A 538 -12.33 44.08 33.60
C PRO A 538 -13.03 44.12 34.96
N ALA A 539 -14.32 44.44 34.94
CA ALA A 539 -15.17 44.38 36.12
C ALA A 539 -16.21 43.30 35.94
N LYS A 540 -16.80 42.87 37.05
CA LYS A 540 -17.94 41.96 37.06
C LYS A 540 -19.12 42.78 37.57
N VAL A 541 -20.18 42.88 36.78
CA VAL A 541 -21.47 43.46 37.25
C VAL A 541 -22.02 42.65 38.40
#